data_AF-A0A565CDM7-F1
#
_entry.id   AF-A0A565CDM7-F1
#
_cell.length_a   1.000
_cell.length_b   1.000
_cell.length_c   1.000
_cell.angle_alpha   90.00
_cell.angle_beta   90.00
_cell.angle_gamma   90.00
#
_symmetry.space_group_name_H-M   'P 1'
#
loop_
_entity.id
_entity.type
_entity.pdbx_description
1 polymer ?
#
loop_
_entity_poly.entity_id
_entity_poly.type
_entity_poly.pdbx_seq_one_letter_code
_entity_poly.pdbx_strand_id
1 'polypeptide(L)'
;MPVKSMARCRGVSKLWSSIIRLPNYNHLFPDKSTYQPRFLFTFVVEESLLFFSLPQPDQLESVNLSLVATHHLTISVKDYSKLCPPVQGLVCSQLTGSDCDYTWALIVNPITGESVTTPKVPMKGMEAEMYFGFDPIDEMFKVLCNLGG
;
A
#
# COMPACT_ATOMS: atom_id res chain seq x y z
N MET A 1 17.42 7.66 1.05
CA MET A 1 17.57 9.07 0.57
C MET A 1 19.05 9.40 0.39
N PRO A 2 19.43 10.38 -0.46
CA PRO A 2 20.81 10.87 -0.51
C PRO A 2 21.26 11.47 0.84
N VAL A 3 22.46 11.13 1.29
CA VAL A 3 23.05 11.56 2.57
C VAL A 3 23.02 13.08 2.76
N LYS A 4 23.25 13.83 1.67
CA LYS A 4 23.23 15.30 1.67
C LYS A 4 21.86 15.88 2.03
N SER A 5 20.77 15.22 1.62
CA SER A 5 19.41 15.64 1.95
C SER A 5 19.08 15.31 3.41
N MET A 6 19.51 14.15 3.91
CA MET A 6 19.33 13.77 5.32
C MET A 6 20.01 14.74 6.29
N ALA A 7 21.24 15.16 5.98
CA ALA A 7 21.99 16.11 6.80
C ALA A 7 21.27 17.47 6.91
N ARG A 8 20.61 17.92 5.82
CA ARG A 8 19.79 19.14 5.83
C ARG A 8 18.52 18.97 6.65
N CYS A 9 17.78 17.86 6.47
CA CYS A 9 16.56 17.57 7.23
C CYS A 9 16.80 17.54 8.75
N ARG A 10 17.95 17.03 9.20
CA ARG A 10 18.36 17.06 10.62
C ARG A 10 18.44 18.46 11.23
N GLY A 11 18.81 19.46 10.43
CA GLY A 11 19.02 20.83 10.91
C GLY A 11 17.75 21.66 10.98
N VAL A 12 16.69 21.27 10.26
CA VAL A 12 15.47 22.08 10.11
C VAL A 12 14.29 21.60 10.95
N SER A 13 14.34 20.39 11.51
CA SER A 13 13.26 19.87 12.35
C SER A 13 13.76 18.83 13.35
N LYS A 14 13.32 18.98 14.61
CA LYS A 14 13.61 18.03 15.69
C LYS A 14 13.00 16.65 15.42
N LEU A 15 11.79 16.59 14.86
CA LEU A 15 11.11 15.35 14.49
C LEU A 15 11.85 14.62 13.36
N TRP A 16 12.26 15.34 12.32
CA TRP A 16 13.07 14.72 11.25
C TRP A 16 14.45 14.29 11.76
N SER A 17 15.04 15.04 12.70
CA SER A 17 16.30 14.66 13.34
C SER A 17 16.19 13.37 14.15
N SER A 18 15.07 13.16 14.87
CA SER A 18 14.83 11.90 15.59
C SER A 18 14.58 10.73 14.64
N ILE A 19 13.75 10.91 13.60
CA ILE A 19 13.47 9.86 12.60
C ILE A 19 14.73 9.39 11.88
N ILE A 20 15.64 10.28 11.47
CA ILE A 20 16.87 9.84 10.75
C ILE A 20 17.96 9.34 11.71
N ARG A 21 17.83 9.57 13.02
CA ARG A 21 18.70 8.99 14.06
C ARG A 21 18.21 7.63 14.53
N LEU A 22 16.97 7.24 14.20
CA LEU A 22 16.45 5.94 14.57
C LEU A 22 17.36 4.84 13.99
N PRO A 23 17.71 3.81 14.79
CA PRO A 23 18.45 2.65 14.30
C PRO A 23 17.81 2.02 13.05
N ASN A 24 16.49 2.17 12.91
CA ASN A 24 15.68 1.56 11.86
C ASN A 24 15.41 2.49 10.68
N TYR A 25 16.18 3.59 10.51
CA TYR A 25 16.05 4.46 9.34
C TYR A 25 16.12 3.70 8.00
N ASN A 26 16.96 2.66 7.94
CA ASN A 26 17.09 1.78 6.78
C ASN A 26 15.84 0.92 6.53
N HIS A 27 14.94 0.72 7.51
CA HIS A 27 13.65 0.06 7.29
C HIS A 27 12.60 1.03 6.71
N LEU A 28 12.70 2.32 7.07
CA LEU A 28 11.80 3.37 6.56
C LEU A 28 12.11 3.74 5.12
N PHE A 29 13.39 3.66 4.75
CA PHE A 29 13.86 3.83 3.39
C PHE A 29 14.82 2.67 3.09
N PRO A 30 14.30 1.47 2.77
CA PRO A 30 15.12 0.32 2.40
C PRO A 30 16.17 0.75 1.40
N ASP A 31 17.44 0.70 1.82
CA ASP A 31 18.57 0.85 0.91
C ASP A 31 18.48 -0.31 -0.08
N LYS A 32 17.95 -0.01 -1.27
CA LYS A 32 17.81 -0.90 -2.41
C LYS A 32 17.48 -2.34 -1.98
N SER A 33 16.19 -2.58 -1.78
CA SER A 33 15.61 -3.90 -2.00
C SER A 33 16.35 -4.59 -3.15
N THR A 34 16.89 -5.79 -2.89
CA THR A 34 17.50 -6.64 -3.93
C THR A 34 16.47 -7.01 -5.01
N TYR A 35 15.17 -6.81 -4.72
CA TYR A 35 14.09 -6.91 -5.67
C TYR A 35 13.95 -5.61 -6.46
N GLN A 36 14.21 -5.77 -7.76
CA GLN A 36 14.00 -4.83 -8.85
C GLN A 36 12.70 -4.00 -8.68
N PRO A 37 12.74 -2.66 -8.84
CA PRO A 37 11.54 -1.84 -8.85
C PRO A 37 10.54 -2.33 -9.90
N ARG A 38 9.28 -2.49 -9.49
CA ARG A 38 8.18 -2.92 -10.36
C ARG A 38 7.01 -1.96 -10.20
N PHE A 39 6.35 -1.64 -11.31
CA PHE A 39 5.03 -1.03 -11.27
C PHE A 39 4.01 -2.10 -10.91
N LEU A 40 3.14 -1.80 -9.95
CA LEU A 40 2.00 -2.63 -9.60
C LEU A 40 0.74 -1.95 -10.16
N PHE A 41 -0.07 -2.71 -10.88
CA PHE A 41 -1.35 -2.28 -11.43
C PHE A 41 -2.46 -3.16 -10.86
N THR A 42 -3.60 -2.54 -10.59
CA THR A 42 -4.78 -3.23 -10.09
C THR A 42 -5.99 -2.84 -10.92
N PHE A 43 -6.77 -3.83 -11.33
CA PHE A 43 -7.99 -3.62 -12.10
C PHE A 43 -9.17 -4.25 -11.38
N VAL A 44 -10.30 -3.55 -11.37
CA VAL A 44 -11.58 -4.13 -10.96
C VAL A 44 -12.33 -4.51 -12.23
N VAL A 45 -12.62 -5.80 -12.39
CA VAL A 45 -13.41 -6.33 -13.50
C VAL A 45 -14.55 -7.12 -12.88
N GLU A 46 -15.78 -6.69 -13.15
CA GLU A 46 -17.00 -7.21 -12.50
C GLU A 46 -16.85 -7.12 -10.97
N GLU A 47 -16.84 -8.27 -10.28
CA GLU A 47 -16.64 -8.39 -8.83
C GLU A 47 -15.26 -8.98 -8.50
N SER A 48 -14.25 -8.73 -9.34
CA SER A 48 -12.90 -9.26 -9.17
C SER A 48 -11.84 -8.17 -9.20
N LEU A 49 -10.95 -8.19 -8.21
CA LEU A 49 -9.76 -7.36 -8.14
C LEU A 49 -8.56 -8.16 -8.65
N LEU A 50 -8.01 -7.74 -9.79
CA LEU A 50 -6.86 -8.38 -10.43
C LEU A 50 -5.60 -7.56 -10.17
N PHE A 51 -4.51 -8.25 -9.86
CA PHE A 51 -3.21 -7.66 -9.57
C PHE A 51 -2.18 -8.06 -10.63
N PHE A 52 -1.49 -7.06 -11.18
CA PHE A 52 -0.45 -7.24 -12.19
C PHE A 52 0.81 -6.46 -11.80
N SER A 53 1.98 -6.96 -12.17
CA SER A 53 3.22 -6.17 -12.08
C SER A 53 3.95 -6.08 -13.40
N LEU A 54 4.69 -4.98 -13.58
CA LEU A 54 5.58 -4.75 -14.71
C LEU A 54 6.96 -4.30 -14.21
N PRO A 55 8.07 -4.83 -14.76
CA PRO A 55 9.41 -4.33 -14.42
C PRO A 55 9.59 -2.87 -14.87
N GLN A 56 10.30 -2.06 -14.07
CA GLN A 56 10.57 -0.65 -14.39
C GLN A 56 11.63 -0.50 -15.52
N PRO A 57 11.45 0.43 -16.49
CA PRO A 57 12.28 0.51 -17.69
C PRO A 57 13.70 1.07 -17.52
N ASP A 58 14.14 1.55 -16.34
CA ASP A 58 15.52 2.02 -16.11
C ASP A 58 16.60 0.91 -16.27
N GLN A 59 16.19 -0.31 -16.60
CA GLN A 59 17.05 -1.44 -16.97
C GLN A 59 16.81 -1.99 -18.39
N LEU A 60 15.97 -1.34 -19.21
CA LEU A 60 15.60 -1.80 -20.55
C LEU A 60 16.69 -1.55 -21.62
N GLU A 61 17.81 -0.90 -21.26
CA GLU A 61 18.91 -0.71 -22.22
C GLU A 61 19.72 -1.99 -22.51
N SER A 62 19.51 -3.07 -21.75
CA SER A 62 20.35 -4.28 -21.86
C SER A 62 19.65 -5.52 -22.44
N VAL A 63 18.32 -5.56 -22.54
CA VAL A 63 17.61 -6.76 -23.02
C VAL A 63 16.33 -6.35 -23.73
N ASN A 64 16.12 -6.85 -24.94
CA ASN A 64 14.85 -6.84 -25.69
C ASN A 64 13.77 -7.65 -24.93
N LEU A 65 13.42 -7.24 -23.72
CA LEU A 65 12.34 -7.85 -22.95
C LEU A 65 11.04 -7.24 -23.45
N SER A 66 10.20 -8.09 -24.04
CA SER A 66 8.79 -7.76 -24.25
C SER A 66 8.19 -7.30 -22.93
N LEU A 67 7.62 -6.09 -22.89
CA LEU A 67 6.92 -5.55 -21.73
C LEU A 67 5.61 -6.32 -21.52
N VAL A 68 5.72 -7.49 -20.90
CA VAL A 68 4.58 -8.32 -20.53
C VAL A 68 4.29 -8.11 -19.04
N ALA A 69 3.10 -7.59 -18.75
CA ALA A 69 2.62 -7.52 -17.38
C ALA A 69 2.42 -8.94 -16.84
N THR A 70 2.99 -9.23 -15.68
CA THR A 70 2.78 -10.51 -14.98
C THR A 70 1.52 -10.41 -14.15
N HIS A 71 0.53 -11.28 -14.40
CA HIS A 71 -0.61 -11.49 -13.51
C HIS A 71 -0.15 -12.21 -12.25
N HIS A 72 -0.55 -11.74 -11.08
CA HIS A 72 -0.18 -12.35 -9.81
C HIS A 72 -1.37 -12.99 -9.10
N LEU A 73 -2.48 -12.26 -9.03
CA LEU A 73 -3.58 -12.64 -8.16
C LEU A 73 -4.91 -12.09 -8.69
N THR A 74 -5.97 -12.86 -8.46
CA THR A 74 -7.34 -12.41 -8.64
C THR A 74 -8.10 -12.69 -7.35
N ILE A 75 -8.75 -11.68 -6.79
CA ILE A 75 -9.58 -11.81 -5.59
C ILE A 75 -11.01 -11.42 -5.94
N SER A 76 -11.98 -12.28 -5.62
CA SER A 76 -13.39 -11.91 -5.74
C SER A 76 -13.78 -10.96 -4.59
N VAL A 77 -14.26 -9.78 -4.94
CA VAL A 77 -14.67 -8.70 -4.03
C VAL A 77 -16.01 -8.13 -4.48
N LYS A 78 -17.10 -8.68 -3.94
CA LYS A 78 -18.47 -8.21 -4.21
C LYS A 78 -18.74 -6.82 -3.63
N ASP A 79 -18.16 -6.57 -2.47
CA ASP A 79 -18.40 -5.38 -1.67
C ASP A 79 -17.35 -4.29 -1.93
N TYR A 80 -16.67 -4.30 -3.10
CA TYR A 80 -15.59 -3.36 -3.38
C TYR A 80 -16.11 -1.93 -3.51
N SER A 81 -15.50 -1.00 -2.76
CA SER A 81 -15.82 0.42 -2.84
C SER A 81 -14.65 1.28 -3.33
N LYS A 82 -13.48 1.16 -2.70
CA LYS A 82 -12.35 2.07 -2.95
C LYS A 82 -11.01 1.38 -2.73
N LEU A 83 -9.99 1.79 -3.49
CA LEU A 83 -8.60 1.38 -3.27
C LEU A 83 -7.87 2.46 -2.47
N CYS A 84 -7.19 2.07 -1.40
CA CYS A 84 -6.24 2.94 -0.71
C CYS A 84 -4.89 2.92 -1.46
N PRO A 85 -4.10 4.01 -1.38
CA PRO A 85 -2.75 4.00 -1.91
C PRO A 85 -1.92 2.83 -1.33
N PRO A 86 -1.16 2.09 -2.16
CA PRO A 86 -0.36 0.98 -1.69
C PRO A 86 0.76 1.46 -0.76
N VAL A 87 1.03 0.68 0.29
CA VAL A 87 2.06 0.99 1.29
C VAL A 87 3.03 -0.18 1.38
N GLN A 88 4.31 0.08 1.07
CA GLN A 88 5.38 -0.92 1.08
C GLN A 88 5.05 -2.22 0.31
N GLY A 89 4.34 -2.11 -0.82
CA GLY A 89 3.99 -3.25 -1.67
C GLY A 89 2.72 -3.99 -1.24
N LEU A 90 2.12 -3.64 -0.11
CA LEU A 90 0.79 -4.09 0.27
C LEU A 90 -0.28 -3.19 -0.34
N VAL A 91 -1.39 -3.79 -0.74
CA VAL A 91 -2.56 -3.10 -1.27
C VAL A 91 -3.70 -3.21 -0.27
N CYS A 92 -4.36 -2.09 0.02
CA CYS A 92 -5.52 -2.04 0.90
C CYS A 92 -6.75 -1.59 0.10
N SER A 93 -7.83 -2.35 0.20
CA SER A 93 -9.11 -2.08 -0.44
C SER A 93 -10.19 -1.91 0.62
N GLN A 94 -10.94 -0.83 0.54
CA GLN A 94 -12.15 -0.62 1.34
C GLN A 94 -13.29 -1.44 0.75
N LEU A 95 -13.92 -2.23 1.60
CA LEU A 95 -15.11 -2.99 1.31
C LEU A 95 -16.30 -2.41 2.10
N THR A 96 -17.45 -2.31 1.46
CA THR A 96 -18.69 -1.79 2.04
C THR A 96 -19.81 -2.76 1.74
N GLY A 97 -20.45 -3.29 2.78
CA GLY A 97 -21.49 -4.30 2.62
C GLY A 97 -22.67 -3.76 1.80
N SER A 98 -23.40 -4.65 1.13
CA SER A 98 -24.56 -4.34 0.26
C SER A 98 -25.57 -3.36 0.88
N ASP A 99 -25.79 -3.48 2.19
CA ASP A 99 -26.80 -2.69 2.91
C ASP A 99 -26.23 -1.34 3.39
N CYS A 100 -24.97 -1.03 3.05
CA CYS A 100 -24.21 0.15 3.47
C CYS A 100 -24.11 0.33 5.00
N ASP A 101 -24.39 -0.72 5.77
CA ASP A 101 -24.37 -0.67 7.24
C ASP A 101 -22.98 -0.84 7.84
N TYR A 102 -22.05 -1.46 7.10
CA TYR A 102 -20.71 -1.79 7.58
C TYR A 102 -19.65 -1.61 6.51
N THR A 103 -18.45 -1.22 6.93
CA THR A 103 -17.26 -1.18 6.10
C THR A 103 -16.08 -1.89 6.77
N TRP A 104 -15.17 -2.48 6.00
CA TRP A 104 -13.91 -3.05 6.48
C TRP A 104 -12.83 -2.95 5.41
N ALA A 105 -11.56 -3.10 5.79
CA ALA A 105 -10.46 -3.17 4.84
C ALA A 105 -10.07 -4.62 4.53
N LEU A 106 -9.74 -4.86 3.27
CA LEU A 106 -9.01 -6.04 2.80
C LEU A 106 -7.58 -5.60 2.46
N ILE A 107 -6.60 -6.16 3.16
CA ILE A 107 -5.17 -5.91 2.92
C ILE A 107 -4.59 -7.15 2.25
N VAL A 108 -3.83 -6.95 1.18
CA VAL A 108 -3.32 -8.02 0.31
C VAL A 108 -1.84 -7.79 0.05
N ASN A 109 -1.06 -8.88 0.12
CA ASN A 109 0.24 -8.96 -0.51
C ASN A 109 0.05 -9.62 -1.89
N PRO A 110 0.10 -8.85 -3.00
CA PRO A 110 -0.19 -9.39 -4.32
C PRO A 110 0.81 -10.44 -4.77
N ILE A 111 2.04 -10.43 -4.23
CA ILE A 111 3.11 -11.35 -4.62
C ILE A 111 2.96 -12.70 -3.92
N THR A 112 2.65 -12.69 -2.62
CA THR A 112 2.49 -13.94 -1.86
C THR A 112 1.08 -14.50 -1.95
N GLY A 113 0.10 -13.68 -2.36
CA GLY A 113 -1.32 -14.03 -2.34
C GLY A 113 -1.94 -13.98 -0.93
N GLU A 114 -1.15 -13.64 0.09
CA GLU A 114 -1.65 -13.54 1.46
C GLU A 114 -2.56 -12.32 1.61
N SER A 115 -3.62 -12.50 2.40
CA SER A 115 -4.56 -11.41 2.67
C SER A 115 -5.09 -11.48 4.09
N VAL A 116 -5.50 -10.33 4.60
CA VAL A 116 -6.12 -10.17 5.92
C VAL A 116 -7.22 -9.12 5.83
N THR A 117 -8.29 -9.32 6.60
CA THR A 117 -9.38 -8.35 6.73
C THR A 117 -9.38 -7.70 8.11
N THR A 118 -9.77 -6.43 8.17
CA THR A 118 -10.01 -5.76 9.45
C THR A 118 -11.38 -6.14 10.01
N PRO A 119 -11.63 -5.89 11.31
CA PRO A 119 -12.98 -5.92 11.85
C PRO A 119 -13.92 -5.00 11.07
N LYS A 120 -15.20 -5.38 10.99
CA LYS A 120 -16.24 -4.57 10.38
C LYS A 120 -16.61 -3.39 11.29
N VAL A 121 -16.67 -2.20 10.70
CA VAL A 121 -17.04 -0.96 11.37
C VAL A 121 -18.45 -0.55 10.94
N PRO A 122 -19.39 -0.35 11.89
CA PRO A 122 -20.73 0.10 11.55
C PRO A 122 -20.72 1.55 11.07
N MET A 123 -21.36 1.81 9.93
CA MET A 123 -21.44 3.12 9.30
C MET A 123 -22.64 3.94 9.79
N LYS A 124 -23.73 3.30 10.24
CA LYS A 124 -24.94 3.99 10.78
C LYS A 124 -25.48 5.09 9.85
N GLY A 125 -25.43 4.86 8.54
CA GLY A 125 -25.86 5.82 7.51
C GLY A 125 -24.86 6.95 7.22
N MET A 126 -23.66 6.92 7.80
CA MET A 126 -22.55 7.84 7.50
C MET A 126 -21.71 7.31 6.33
N GLU A 127 -21.08 8.21 5.58
CA GLU A 127 -20.07 7.82 4.61
C GLU A 127 -18.78 7.41 5.35
N ALA A 128 -18.03 6.45 4.82
CA ALA A 128 -16.79 6.00 5.43
C ALA A 128 -15.63 6.16 4.46
N GLU A 129 -14.51 6.64 4.96
CA GLU A 129 -13.24 6.70 4.23
C GLU A 129 -12.15 5.94 4.97
N MET A 130 -11.44 5.08 4.24
CA MET A 130 -10.29 4.36 4.79
C MET A 130 -8.96 4.90 4.30
N TYR A 131 -8.01 4.95 5.24
CA TYR A 131 -6.63 5.36 5.01
C TYR A 131 -5.70 4.25 5.51
N PHE A 132 -4.80 3.82 4.64
CA PHE A 132 -3.81 2.79 4.96
C PHE A 132 -2.43 3.40 5.09
N GLY A 133 -1.69 3.00 6.13
CA GLY A 133 -0.37 3.54 6.43
C GLY A 133 0.51 2.55 7.18
N PHE A 134 1.81 2.83 7.19
CA PHE A 134 2.78 2.12 8.01
C PHE A 134 3.25 3.06 9.11
N ASP A 135 3.18 2.61 10.37
CA ASP A 135 3.72 3.34 11.51
C ASP A 135 5.19 2.97 11.72
N PRO A 136 6.13 3.91 11.50
CA PRO A 136 7.56 3.73 11.74
C PRO A 136 7.94 3.34 13.18
N ILE A 137 7.13 3.76 14.14
CA ILE A 137 7.47 3.73 15.57
C ILE A 137 7.14 2.35 16.14
N ASP A 138 5.91 1.91 15.88
CA ASP A 138 5.41 0.61 16.33
C ASP A 138 5.75 -0.52 15.34
N GLU A 139 6.25 -0.19 14.15
CA GLU A 139 6.54 -1.12 13.05
C GLU A 139 5.32 -1.91 12.57
N MET A 140 4.16 -1.25 12.57
CA MET A 140 2.88 -1.89 12.26
C MET A 140 2.16 -1.16 11.12
N PHE A 141 1.54 -1.94 10.24
CA PHE A 141 0.54 -1.41 9.31
C PHE A 141 -0.73 -1.04 10.07
N LYS A 142 -1.29 0.13 9.76
CA LYS A 142 -2.50 0.67 10.40
C LYS A 142 -3.51 1.06 9.33
N VAL A 143 -4.78 0.79 9.62
CA VAL A 143 -5.93 1.26 8.86
C VAL A 143 -6.70 2.22 9.74
N LEU A 144 -6.90 3.44 9.25
CA LEU A 144 -7.80 4.42 9.86
C LEU A 144 -9.11 4.44 9.08
N CYS A 145 -10.23 4.27 9.77
CA CYS A 145 -11.57 4.45 9.21
C CYS A 145 -12.15 5.75 9.76
N ASN A 146 -12.43 6.71 8.89
CA ASN A 146 -13.11 7.95 9.22
C ASN A 146 -14.59 7.87 8.80
N LEU A 147 -15.50 8.20 9.70
CA LEU A 147 -16.94 8.25 9.39
C LEU A 147 -17.34 9.73 9.22
N GLY A 148 -17.79 10.10 8.03
CA GLY A 148 -18.21 11.44 7.64
C GLY A 148 -19.73 11.58 7.59
N GLY A 149 -20.25 12.74 7.98
CA GLY A 149 -21.67 13.11 7.90
C GLY A 149 -21.91 14.22 6.90
#